data_AF-A0A3N5WDF6-F1
#
_entry.id   AF-A0A3N5WDF6-F1
#
_cell.length_a   1.000
_cell.length_b   1.000
_cell.length_c   1.000
_cell.angle_alpha   90.00
_cell.angle_beta   90.00
_cell.angle_gamma   90.00
#
_symmetry.space_group_name_H-M   'P 1'
#
loop_
_entity.id
_entity.type
_entity.pdbx_description
1 polymer ?
#
loop_
_entity_poly.entity_id
_entity_poly.type
_entity_poly.pdbx_seq_one_letter_code
_entity_poly.pdbx_strand_id
1 'polypeptide(L)'
;MGERRPAGPPADASPGSSPVGKPDYIRLRIATYNIHRCQGLDGRILPERVASALRKLNPDIIALQEVLGDGPGGRGQEQEIAEMLGMSSVMAPARLLRGRYYGNALLSRYPIQNHVVCDLSQKDLEPRFGQRADILVDGHPLSIFNVHLGTSMGERARQARQLVPFLCDPSPNGPKILLGDFNEWIRGKATSTLREQFQ
;
A
#
# COMPACT_ATOMS: atom_id res chain seq x y z
N MET A 1 -68.75 42.38 22.96
CA MET A 1 -67.83 42.93 21.94
C MET A 1 -66.65 43.49 22.71
N GLY A 2 -65.50 42.85 22.88
CA GLY A 2 -64.66 42.16 21.91
C GLY A 2 -63.29 42.86 21.92
N GLU A 3 -62.59 42.84 23.06
CA GLU A 3 -61.30 43.50 23.25
C GLU A 3 -60.20 42.77 22.46
N ARG A 4 -59.49 43.49 21.58
CA ARG A 4 -58.36 42.97 20.80
C ARG A 4 -57.07 43.13 21.61
N ARG A 5 -56.36 42.02 21.85
CA ARG A 5 -55.00 42.02 22.38
C ARG A 5 -54.00 42.52 21.31
N PRO A 6 -52.91 43.21 21.70
CA PRO A 6 -51.85 43.55 20.76
C PRO A 6 -50.98 42.32 20.45
N ALA A 7 -50.52 42.24 19.19
CA ALA A 7 -49.63 41.18 18.70
C ALA A 7 -48.24 41.31 19.32
N GLY A 8 -47.67 40.18 19.76
CA GLY A 8 -46.29 40.10 20.25
C GLY A 8 -45.24 40.28 19.14
N PRO A 9 -43.97 40.50 19.50
CA PRO A 9 -42.89 40.71 18.54
C PRO A 9 -42.64 39.44 17.70
N PRO A 10 -42.04 39.58 16.49
CA PRO A 10 -41.76 38.43 15.64
C PRO A 10 -40.74 37.50 16.28
N ALA A 11 -40.93 36.20 16.05
CA ALA A 11 -40.06 35.15 16.52
C ALA A 11 -38.66 35.27 15.90
N ASP A 12 -37.68 35.03 16.77
CA ASP A 12 -36.25 35.01 16.54
C ASP A 12 -35.88 34.11 15.34
N ALA A 13 -35.18 34.68 14.36
CA ALA A 13 -34.64 33.92 13.25
C ALA A 13 -33.45 33.11 13.76
N SER A 14 -33.62 31.79 13.86
CA SER A 14 -32.53 30.88 14.23
C SER A 14 -31.37 31.03 13.23
N PRO A 15 -30.10 31.17 13.69
CA PRO A 15 -28.98 31.28 12.78
C PRO A 15 -28.82 29.98 12.01
N GLY A 16 -28.82 30.11 10.68
CA GLY A 16 -28.58 29.00 9.76
C GLY A 16 -27.26 28.31 10.09
N SER A 17 -27.32 26.99 10.23
CA SER A 17 -26.14 26.14 10.37
C SER A 17 -25.28 26.29 9.11
N SER A 18 -24.16 27.01 9.23
CA SER A 18 -23.09 26.97 8.23
C SER A 18 -22.69 25.52 7.96
N PRO A 19 -22.44 25.11 6.70
CA PRO A 19 -21.95 23.77 6.41
C PRO A 19 -20.61 23.58 7.13
N VAL A 20 -20.52 22.55 7.97
CA VAL A 20 -19.28 22.09 8.58
C VAL A 20 -18.24 21.93 7.46
N GLY A 21 -17.16 22.73 7.54
CA GLY A 21 -16.10 22.72 6.53
C GLY A 21 -15.60 21.30 6.30
N LYS A 22 -15.39 20.94 5.02
CA LYS A 22 -14.72 19.68 4.71
C LYS A 22 -13.37 19.66 5.44
N PRO A 23 -13.01 18.57 6.11
CA PRO A 23 -11.76 18.49 6.83
C PRO A 23 -10.56 18.62 5.88
N ASP A 24 -9.52 19.32 6.34
CA ASP A 24 -8.21 19.49 5.67
C ASP A 24 -7.37 18.20 5.75
N TYR A 25 -7.86 17.10 5.19
CA TYR A 25 -7.07 15.88 5.02
C TYR A 25 -7.00 15.44 3.56
N ILE A 26 -5.85 14.87 3.19
CA ILE A 26 -5.70 14.14 1.93
C ILE A 26 -6.28 12.74 2.13
N ARG A 27 -7.26 12.37 1.31
CA ARG A 27 -7.83 11.02 1.32
C ARG A 27 -7.11 10.13 0.32
N LEU A 28 -6.45 9.09 0.83
CA LEU A 28 -5.78 8.08 0.01
C LEU A 28 -6.48 6.73 0.07
N ARG A 29 -6.54 6.05 -1.07
CA ARG A 29 -6.92 4.64 -1.18
C ARG A 29 -5.69 3.82 -1.50
N ILE A 30 -5.31 2.92 -0.59
CA ILE A 30 -4.14 2.07 -0.76
C ILE A 30 -4.61 0.61 -0.79
N ALA A 31 -4.08 -0.16 -1.73
CA ALA A 31 -4.35 -1.59 -1.85
C ALA A 31 -3.07 -2.40 -1.69
N THR A 32 -3.18 -3.61 -1.14
CA THR A 32 -2.13 -4.64 -1.25
C THR A 32 -2.71 -5.90 -1.87
N TYR A 33 -1.95 -6.58 -2.72
CA TYR A 33 -2.38 -7.81 -3.37
C TYR A 33 -1.20 -8.73 -3.70
N ASN A 34 -1.19 -9.92 -3.11
CA ASN A 34 -0.34 -11.01 -3.57
C ASN A 34 -0.97 -11.62 -4.83
N ILE A 35 -0.35 -11.36 -5.98
CA ILE A 35 -0.93 -11.65 -7.30
C ILE A 35 -0.58 -13.05 -7.82
N HIS A 36 0.25 -13.82 -7.10
CA HIS A 36 0.69 -15.15 -7.48
C HIS A 36 1.08 -15.23 -8.97
N ARG A 37 1.96 -14.32 -9.41
CA ARG A 37 2.41 -14.17 -10.82
C ARG A 37 1.28 -13.93 -11.82
N CYS A 38 0.21 -13.24 -11.43
CA CYS A 38 -1.01 -13.06 -12.21
C CYS A 38 -1.69 -14.38 -12.63
N GLN A 39 -1.43 -15.48 -11.91
CA GLN A 39 -1.97 -16.79 -12.25
C GLN A 39 -3.38 -16.95 -11.66
N GLY A 40 -4.37 -17.09 -12.54
CA GLY A 40 -5.75 -17.38 -12.15
C GLY A 40 -5.96 -18.84 -11.71
N LEU A 41 -7.15 -19.13 -11.18
CA LEU A 41 -7.57 -20.50 -10.82
C LEU A 41 -7.63 -21.45 -12.02
N ASP A 42 -7.74 -20.91 -13.24
CA ASP A 42 -7.66 -21.65 -14.51
C ASP A 42 -6.22 -21.90 -14.97
N GLY A 43 -5.22 -21.55 -14.14
CA GLY A 43 -3.80 -21.73 -14.41
C GLY A 43 -3.20 -20.70 -15.38
N ARG A 44 -4.02 -19.82 -15.98
CA ARG A 44 -3.55 -18.82 -16.96
C ARG A 44 -2.91 -17.63 -16.26
N ILE A 45 -1.80 -17.15 -16.81
CA ILE A 45 -1.08 -15.96 -16.35
C ILE A 45 -1.57 -14.77 -17.18
N LEU A 46 -2.41 -13.92 -16.59
CA LEU A 46 -3.07 -12.81 -17.28
C LEU A 46 -3.06 -11.54 -16.41
N PRO A 47 -2.07 -10.65 -16.58
CA PRO A 47 -1.98 -9.38 -15.84
C PRO A 47 -3.23 -8.50 -15.96
N GLU A 48 -3.99 -8.61 -17.04
CA GLU A 48 -5.24 -7.86 -17.27
C GLU A 48 -6.30 -8.19 -16.23
N ARG A 49 -6.32 -9.43 -15.71
CA ARG A 49 -7.26 -9.83 -14.65
C ARG A 49 -6.96 -9.10 -13.35
N VAL A 50 -5.68 -9.02 -13.01
CA VAL A 50 -5.20 -8.28 -11.84
C VAL A 50 -5.50 -6.79 -11.99
N ALA A 51 -5.16 -6.19 -13.14
CA ALA A 51 -5.46 -4.80 -13.42
C ALA A 51 -6.98 -4.50 -13.36
N SER A 52 -7.82 -5.37 -13.91
CA SER A 52 -9.29 -5.24 -13.85
C SER A 52 -9.82 -5.28 -12.41
N ALA A 53 -9.31 -6.18 -11.57
CA ALA A 53 -9.67 -6.23 -10.16
C ALA A 53 -9.25 -4.96 -9.41
N LEU A 54 -8.01 -4.51 -9.61
CA LEU A 54 -7.48 -3.30 -8.98
C LEU A 54 -8.22 -2.04 -9.44
N ARG A 55 -8.59 -1.94 -10.72
CA ARG A 55 -9.34 -0.79 -11.26
C ARG A 55 -10.68 -0.58 -10.54
N LYS A 56 -11.38 -1.65 -10.18
CA LYS A 56 -12.65 -1.58 -9.42
C LYS A 56 -12.46 -0.99 -8.02
N LEU A 57 -11.29 -1.18 -7.42
CA LEU A 57 -10.96 -0.61 -6.11
C LEU A 57 -10.55 0.87 -6.19
N ASN A 58 -10.21 1.36 -7.39
CA ASN A 58 -9.71 2.71 -7.65
C ASN A 58 -8.63 3.15 -6.63
N PRO A 59 -7.54 2.38 -6.44
CA PRO A 59 -6.48 2.73 -5.51
C PRO A 59 -5.57 3.81 -6.11
N ASP A 60 -5.00 4.63 -5.24
CA ASP A 60 -3.99 5.62 -5.58
C ASP A 60 -2.57 5.04 -5.52
N ILE A 61 -2.36 4.09 -4.61
CA ILE A 61 -1.10 3.35 -4.41
C ILE A 61 -1.42 1.85 -4.26
N ILE A 62 -0.61 0.99 -4.86
CA ILE A 62 -0.79 -0.46 -4.84
C ILE A 62 0.53 -1.16 -4.47
N ALA A 63 0.50 -1.99 -3.44
CA ALA A 63 1.58 -2.89 -3.06
C ALA A 63 1.31 -4.31 -3.60
N LEU A 64 2.17 -4.80 -4.48
CA LEU A 64 2.05 -6.14 -5.07
C LEU A 64 3.11 -7.08 -4.52
N GLN A 65 2.75 -8.35 -4.33
CA GLN A 65 3.66 -9.45 -3.96
C GLN A 65 3.58 -10.58 -4.99
N GLU A 66 4.64 -11.37 -5.10
CA GLU A 66 4.79 -12.48 -6.05
C GLU A 66 4.70 -12.06 -7.53
N VAL A 67 5.33 -10.94 -7.84
CA VAL A 67 5.35 -10.32 -9.16
C VAL A 67 6.50 -10.87 -9.99
N LEU A 68 6.24 -11.21 -11.27
CA LEU A 68 7.31 -11.43 -12.24
C LEU A 68 7.71 -10.12 -12.91
N GLY A 69 8.97 -9.72 -12.75
CA GLY A 69 9.56 -8.58 -13.44
C GLY A 69 10.11 -8.94 -14.82
N ASP A 70 10.83 -8.00 -15.42
CA ASP A 70 11.48 -8.18 -16.73
C ASP A 70 12.36 -9.45 -16.78
N GLY A 71 12.46 -10.02 -17.97
CA GLY A 71 13.36 -11.14 -18.25
C GLY A 71 12.97 -11.88 -19.52
N PRO A 72 13.43 -13.14 -19.68
CA PRO A 72 13.05 -13.97 -20.82
C PRO A 72 11.53 -14.08 -20.93
N GLY A 73 11.00 -13.79 -22.13
CA GLY A 73 9.57 -13.86 -22.42
C GLY A 73 8.80 -12.55 -22.29
N GLY A 74 9.44 -11.43 -21.92
CA GLY A 74 8.86 -10.10 -22.08
C GLY A 74 8.98 -9.19 -20.86
N ARG A 75 8.07 -8.21 -20.81
CA ARG A 75 8.03 -7.17 -19.77
C ARG A 75 7.55 -7.70 -18.42
N GLY A 76 7.88 -6.94 -17.39
CA GLY A 76 7.43 -7.15 -16.01
C GLY A 76 5.93 -6.93 -15.86
N GLN A 77 5.31 -7.79 -15.06
CA GLN A 77 3.90 -7.71 -14.72
C GLN A 77 3.57 -6.41 -14.01
N GLU A 78 4.47 -5.89 -13.17
CA GLU A 78 4.33 -4.57 -12.55
C GLU A 78 4.21 -3.46 -13.59
N GLN A 79 5.00 -3.53 -14.66
CA GLN A 79 4.99 -2.50 -15.70
C GLN A 79 3.72 -2.59 -16.54
N GLU A 80 3.31 -3.81 -16.92
CA GLU A 80 2.08 -4.04 -17.69
C GLU A 80 0.83 -3.61 -16.88
N ILE A 81 0.77 -3.96 -15.60
CA ILE A 81 -0.34 -3.57 -14.71
C ILE A 81 -0.33 -2.05 -14.50
N ALA A 82 0.83 -1.43 -14.29
CA ALA A 82 0.95 0.00 -14.09
C ALA A 82 0.49 0.77 -15.33
N GLU A 83 0.90 0.34 -16.52
CA GLU A 83 0.48 0.92 -17.79
C GLU A 83 -1.05 0.86 -17.97
N MET A 84 -1.65 -0.32 -17.72
CA MET A 84 -3.11 -0.48 -17.79
C MET A 84 -3.89 0.36 -16.77
N LEU A 85 -3.25 0.77 -15.67
CA LEU A 85 -3.85 1.57 -14.62
C LEU A 85 -3.46 3.06 -14.70
N GLY A 86 -2.61 3.45 -15.64
CA GLY A 86 -2.08 4.81 -15.75
C GLY A 86 -1.22 5.20 -14.55
N MET A 87 -0.34 4.31 -14.09
CA MET A 87 0.50 4.47 -12.92
C MET A 87 1.99 4.28 -13.26
N SER A 88 2.86 4.72 -12.36
CA SER A 88 4.29 4.37 -12.36
C SER A 88 4.54 3.18 -11.44
N SER A 89 5.58 2.39 -11.71
CA SER A 89 5.95 1.22 -10.90
C SER A 89 7.42 1.18 -10.53
N VAL A 90 7.73 0.62 -9.35
CA VAL A 90 9.07 0.19 -8.94
C VAL A 90 9.03 -1.24 -8.41
N MET A 91 10.13 -1.99 -8.58
CA MET A 91 10.21 -3.40 -8.20
C MET A 91 11.39 -3.67 -7.26
N ALA A 92 11.14 -4.46 -6.22
CA ALA A 92 12.15 -5.06 -5.36
C ALA A 92 12.27 -6.57 -5.67
N PRO A 93 13.17 -6.97 -6.57
CA PRO A 93 13.38 -8.38 -6.90
C PRO A 93 14.13 -9.09 -5.77
N ALA A 94 13.58 -10.19 -5.27
CA ALA A 94 14.21 -11.01 -4.23
C ALA A 94 15.03 -12.17 -4.82
N ARG A 95 14.66 -12.66 -6.00
CA ARG A 95 15.35 -13.75 -6.70
C ARG A 95 15.05 -13.76 -8.19
N LEU A 96 15.75 -14.62 -8.91
CA LEU A 96 15.36 -15.01 -10.26
C LEU A 96 14.44 -16.24 -10.23
N LEU A 97 13.35 -16.21 -10.98
CA LEU A 97 12.49 -17.35 -11.25
C LEU A 97 12.53 -17.63 -12.76
N ARG A 98 13.16 -18.75 -13.14
CA ARG A 98 13.31 -19.15 -14.56
C ARG A 98 13.90 -18.01 -15.43
N GLY A 99 14.90 -17.32 -14.89
CA GLY A 99 15.58 -16.20 -15.57
C GLY A 99 14.87 -14.85 -15.48
N ARG A 100 13.65 -14.77 -14.92
CA ARG A 100 12.94 -13.51 -14.71
C ARG A 100 13.11 -13.01 -13.28
N TYR A 101 13.10 -11.70 -13.08
CA TYR A 101 12.99 -11.14 -11.73
C TYR A 101 11.71 -11.60 -11.03
N TYR A 102 11.79 -11.85 -9.73
CA TYR A 102 10.64 -12.25 -8.91
C TYR A 102 10.71 -11.58 -7.55
N GLY A 103 9.61 -10.93 -7.13
CA GLY A 103 9.57 -10.24 -5.84
C GLY A 103 8.34 -9.37 -5.65
N ASN A 104 8.56 -8.22 -5.03
CA ASN A 104 7.52 -7.26 -4.69
C ASN A 104 7.55 -6.06 -5.63
N ALA A 105 6.42 -5.42 -5.85
CA ALA A 105 6.33 -4.18 -6.63
C ALA A 105 5.42 -3.15 -5.95
N LEU A 106 5.66 -1.88 -6.23
CA LEU A 106 4.82 -0.77 -5.80
C LEU A 106 4.40 0.02 -7.03
N LEU A 107 3.10 0.30 -7.15
CA LEU A 107 2.52 1.12 -8.20
C LEU A 107 1.90 2.37 -7.56
N SER A 108 2.00 3.50 -8.24
CA SER A 108 1.52 4.79 -7.73
C SER A 108 1.02 5.69 -8.86
N ARG A 109 -0.09 6.40 -8.62
CA ARG A 109 -0.55 7.53 -9.45
C ARG A 109 0.31 8.78 -9.25
N TYR A 110 0.91 8.89 -8.08
CA TYR A 110 1.75 10.00 -7.68
C TYR A 110 3.23 9.72 -7.98
N PRO A 111 4.07 10.75 -8.16
CA PRO A 111 5.49 10.59 -8.39
C PRO A 111 6.19 9.80 -7.28
N ILE A 112 6.92 8.75 -7.66
CA ILE A 112 7.83 8.01 -6.79
C ILE A 112 9.18 8.73 -6.85
N GLN A 113 9.59 9.34 -5.73
CA GLN A 113 10.81 10.15 -5.64
C GLN A 113 12.04 9.32 -5.30
N ASN A 114 11.86 8.28 -4.49
CA ASN A 114 12.94 7.42 -4.04
C ASN A 114 12.42 5.99 -3.82
N HIS A 115 13.29 5.01 -4.01
CA HIS A 115 12.99 3.59 -3.85
C HIS A 115 14.17 2.86 -3.23
N VAL A 116 13.94 2.19 -2.10
CA VAL A 116 14.96 1.49 -1.33
C VAL A 116 14.47 0.08 -1.04
N VAL A 117 15.39 -0.88 -1.06
CA VAL A 117 15.13 -2.29 -0.84
C VAL A 117 15.81 -2.76 0.44
N CYS A 118 15.16 -3.65 1.18
CA CYS A 118 15.66 -4.26 2.41
C CYS A 118 15.68 -5.79 2.25
N ASP A 119 16.85 -6.40 2.34
CA ASP A 119 16.98 -7.85 2.33
C ASP A 119 16.56 -8.45 3.68
N LEU A 120 15.52 -9.29 3.65
CA LEU A 120 14.95 -10.01 4.78
C LEU A 120 15.21 -11.52 4.68
N SER A 121 16.12 -11.93 3.80
CA SER A 121 16.41 -13.33 3.54
C SER A 121 16.97 -14.00 4.79
N GLN A 122 16.53 -15.23 5.00
CA GLN A 122 17.01 -16.11 6.06
C GLN A 122 17.70 -17.29 5.41
N LYS A 123 18.80 -17.75 6.01
CA LYS A 123 19.59 -18.87 5.49
C LYS A 123 18.70 -20.09 5.23
N ASP A 124 18.90 -20.72 4.07
CA ASP A 124 18.20 -21.94 3.63
C ASP A 124 16.68 -21.78 3.41
N LEU A 125 16.14 -20.56 3.45
CA LEU A 125 14.73 -20.24 3.18
C LEU A 125 14.58 -19.46 1.86
N GLU A 126 13.35 -19.35 1.36
CA GLU A 126 13.07 -18.54 0.18
C GLU A 126 13.46 -17.07 0.44
N PRO A 127 14.28 -16.44 -0.44
CA PRO A 127 14.65 -15.03 -0.29
C PRO A 127 13.43 -14.11 -0.21
N ARG A 128 13.44 -13.18 0.75
CA ARG A 128 12.35 -12.22 0.99
C ARG A 128 12.92 -10.82 1.05
N PHE A 129 12.41 -9.90 0.24
CA PHE A 129 12.84 -8.52 0.23
C PHE A 129 11.67 -7.62 0.62
N GLY A 130 11.89 -6.69 1.54
CA GLY A 130 11.01 -5.53 1.76
C GLY A 130 11.40 -4.38 0.85
N GLN A 131 10.51 -3.42 0.67
CA GLN A 131 10.84 -2.19 -0.06
C GLN A 131 10.15 -0.97 0.55
N ARG A 132 10.77 0.19 0.39
CA ARG A 132 10.21 1.52 0.67
C ARG A 132 10.15 2.28 -0.64
N ALA A 133 9.00 2.85 -0.95
CA ALA A 133 8.89 3.90 -1.95
C ALA A 133 8.47 5.19 -1.26
N ASP A 134 9.20 6.28 -1.53
CA ASP A 134 8.86 7.61 -1.05
C ASP A 134 8.07 8.32 -2.14
N ILE A 135 6.81 8.60 -1.85
CA ILE A 135 5.80 9.05 -2.81
C ILE A 135 5.40 10.49 -2.47
N LEU A 136 5.37 11.37 -3.48
CA LEU A 136 4.96 12.76 -3.30
C LEU A 136 3.47 12.92 -3.59
N VAL A 137 2.64 12.90 -2.55
CA VAL A 137 1.18 13.02 -2.64
C VAL A 137 0.79 14.48 -2.45
N ASP A 138 0.31 15.14 -3.51
CA ASP A 138 -0.11 16.55 -3.48
C ASP A 138 0.92 17.51 -2.85
N GLY A 139 2.21 17.20 -2.99
CA GLY A 139 3.33 17.96 -2.43
C GLY A 139 3.80 17.49 -1.04
N HIS A 140 3.16 16.49 -0.46
CA HIS A 140 3.49 15.93 0.86
C HIS A 140 4.20 14.57 0.70
N PRO A 141 5.37 14.36 1.32
CA PRO A 141 6.06 13.08 1.26
C PRO A 141 5.32 12.00 2.07
N LEU A 142 5.22 10.80 1.52
CA LEU A 142 4.63 9.62 2.15
C LEU A 142 5.53 8.41 1.86
N SER A 143 6.01 7.73 2.90
CA SER A 143 6.78 6.50 2.73
C SER A 143 5.87 5.28 2.79
N ILE A 144 5.90 4.48 1.72
CA ILE A 144 5.15 3.24 1.62
C ILE A 144 6.10 2.06 1.70
N PHE A 145 5.90 1.21 2.69
CA PHE A 145 6.68 0.00 2.90
C PHE A 145 5.87 -1.23 2.47
N ASN A 146 6.33 -1.94 1.45
CA ASN A 146 5.71 -3.18 0.97
C ASN A 146 6.58 -4.39 1.38
N VAL A 147 5.97 -5.36 2.07
CA VAL A 147 6.64 -6.59 2.52
C VAL A 147 5.89 -7.84 2.08
N HIS A 148 6.65 -8.93 1.93
CA HIS A 148 6.11 -10.28 1.83
C HIS A 148 6.93 -11.17 2.76
N LEU A 149 6.42 -11.41 3.97
CA LEU A 149 7.13 -12.17 4.99
C LEU A 149 7.08 -13.68 4.71
N GLY A 150 7.96 -14.41 5.37
CA GLY A 150 8.03 -15.86 5.35
C GLY A 150 6.80 -16.57 5.91
N THR A 151 6.69 -17.85 5.59
CA THR A 151 5.51 -18.66 5.96
C THR A 151 5.63 -19.26 7.36
N SER A 152 6.84 -19.40 7.90
CA SER A 152 7.05 -19.94 9.26
C SER A 152 7.08 -18.84 10.33
N MET A 153 6.54 -19.15 11.52
CA MET A 153 6.51 -18.18 12.64
C MET A 153 7.91 -17.68 13.03
N GLY A 154 8.90 -18.57 13.05
CA GLY A 154 10.27 -18.24 13.44
C GLY A 154 10.97 -17.34 12.43
N GLU A 155 10.74 -17.58 11.14
CA GLU A 155 11.23 -16.72 10.06
C GLU A 155 10.61 -15.32 10.16
N ARG A 156 9.28 -15.22 10.26
CA ARG A 156 8.59 -13.92 10.37
C ARG A 156 9.08 -13.09 11.55
N ALA A 157 9.31 -13.71 12.71
CA ALA A 157 9.82 -13.00 13.89
C ALA A 157 11.26 -12.49 13.71
N ARG A 158 12.09 -13.15 12.90
CA ARG A 158 13.43 -12.65 12.54
C ARG A 158 13.33 -11.49 11.54
N GLN A 159 12.50 -11.65 10.51
CA GLN A 159 12.27 -10.63 9.49
C GLN A 159 11.66 -9.35 10.07
N ALA A 160 10.70 -9.47 10.98
CA ALA A 160 10.12 -8.33 11.69
C ALA A 160 11.17 -7.51 12.45
N ARG A 161 12.13 -8.19 13.10
CA ARG A 161 13.26 -7.51 13.77
C ARG A 161 14.22 -6.85 12.78
N GLN A 162 14.49 -7.49 11.64
CA GLN A 162 15.31 -6.90 10.57
C GLN A 162 14.66 -5.67 9.92
N LEU A 163 13.33 -5.62 9.90
CA LEU A 163 12.58 -4.48 9.36
C LEU A 163 12.67 -3.23 10.25
N VAL A 164 12.86 -3.36 11.56
CA VAL A 164 12.79 -2.22 12.49
C VAL A 164 13.72 -1.07 12.08
N PRO A 165 15.03 -1.27 11.85
CA PRO A 165 15.90 -0.18 11.41
C PRO A 165 15.47 0.46 10.10
N PHE A 166 14.96 -0.34 9.17
CA PHE A 166 14.48 0.11 7.87
C PHE A 166 13.23 0.99 7.98
N LEU A 167 12.32 0.65 8.90
CA LEU A 167 11.10 1.42 9.18
C LEU A 167 11.38 2.69 9.97
N CYS A 168 12.36 2.65 10.87
CA CYS A 168 12.74 3.76 11.73
C CYS A 168 13.59 4.83 11.03
N ASP A 169 14.03 4.61 9.78
CA ASP A 169 14.72 5.64 8.99
C ASP A 169 13.84 6.90 8.90
N PRO A 170 14.28 8.06 9.42
CA PRO A 170 13.48 9.28 9.48
C PRO A 170 13.32 9.97 8.10
N SER A 171 13.96 9.47 7.04
CA SER A 171 13.96 10.08 5.73
C SER A 171 13.00 9.37 4.74
N PRO A 172 12.15 10.13 4.01
CA PRO A 172 11.81 11.54 4.23
C PRO A 172 11.00 11.73 5.52
N ASN A 173 11.03 12.94 6.07
CA ASN A 173 10.20 13.28 7.21
C ASN A 173 8.73 13.36 6.76
N GLY A 174 7.88 12.47 7.25
CA GLY A 174 6.49 12.37 6.84
C GLY A 174 5.79 11.11 7.35
N PRO A 175 4.49 10.94 7.05
CA PRO A 175 3.76 9.72 7.37
C PRO A 175 4.38 8.49 6.72
N LYS A 176 4.27 7.36 7.42
CA LYS A 176 4.77 6.06 6.97
C LYS A 176 3.64 5.04 7.00
N ILE A 177 3.54 4.21 5.97
CA ILE A 177 2.55 3.13 5.91
C ILE A 177 3.27 1.83 5.56
N LEU A 178 3.19 0.86 6.48
CA LEU A 178 3.65 -0.51 6.25
C LEU A 178 2.46 -1.40 5.91
N LEU A 179 2.55 -2.08 4.76
CA LEU A 179 1.54 -3.00 4.27
C LEU A 179 2.18 -4.15 3.47
N GLY A 180 1.39 -5.16 3.13
CA GLY A 180 1.86 -6.29 2.35
C GLY A 180 1.23 -7.60 2.77
N ASP A 181 1.88 -8.70 2.37
CA ASP A 181 1.54 -10.04 2.81
C ASP A 181 2.44 -10.43 4.00
N PHE A 182 1.89 -10.30 5.21
CA PHE A 182 2.61 -10.68 6.42
C PHE A 182 2.64 -12.19 6.66
N ASN A 183 1.94 -13.01 5.87
CA ASN A 183 1.75 -14.45 6.12
C ASN A 183 1.24 -14.76 7.55
N GLU A 184 0.46 -13.85 8.13
CA GLU A 184 -0.17 -13.99 9.44
C GLU A 184 -1.70 -13.97 9.30
N TRP A 185 -2.33 -15.12 9.51
CA TRP A 185 -3.79 -15.29 9.46
C TRP A 185 -4.50 -14.72 10.69
N ILE A 186 -3.77 -14.63 11.81
CA ILE A 186 -4.16 -14.00 13.07
C ILE A 186 -2.99 -13.14 13.55
N ARG A 187 -3.26 -12.12 14.38
CA ARG A 187 -2.20 -11.29 14.99
C ARG A 187 -1.16 -12.18 15.66
N GLY A 188 0.08 -12.06 15.24
CA GLY A 188 1.21 -12.87 15.68
C GLY A 188 2.38 -12.02 16.14
N LYS A 189 3.51 -12.66 16.43
CA LYS A 189 4.70 -11.97 16.95
C LYS A 189 5.24 -10.93 15.97
N ALA A 190 5.15 -11.18 14.65
CA ALA A 190 5.64 -10.23 13.67
C ALA A 190 4.79 -8.95 13.66
N THR A 191 3.47 -9.08 13.52
CA THR A 191 2.57 -7.91 13.57
C THR A 191 2.63 -7.17 14.91
N SER A 192 2.79 -7.87 16.05
CA SER A 192 2.97 -7.23 17.36
C SER A 192 4.27 -6.43 17.45
N THR A 193 5.42 -7.02 17.08
CA THR A 193 6.72 -6.32 17.08
C THR A 193 6.67 -5.08 16.17
N LEU A 194 6.09 -5.22 14.97
CA LEU A 194 5.98 -4.10 14.04
C LEU A 194 5.10 -2.99 14.61
N ARG A 195 3.97 -3.31 15.25
CA ARG A 195 3.09 -2.31 15.87
C ARG A 195 3.76 -1.54 17.00
N GLU A 196 4.60 -2.20 17.79
CA GLU A 196 5.29 -1.56 18.92
C GLU A 196 6.39 -0.60 18.47
N GLN A 197 7.04 -0.92 17.35
CA GLN A 197 8.23 -0.20 16.87
C GLN A 197 7.90 0.81 15.75
N PHE A 198 6.77 0.65 15.07
CA PHE A 198 6.31 1.54 14.01
C PHE A 198 5.34 2.56 14.59
N GLN A 199 5.83 3.79 14.80
CA GLN A 199 5.06 4.96 15.22
C GLN A 199 5.03 6.00 14.11
#